data_AF-A0A831XQ28-F1
#
_entry.id   AF-A0A831XQ28-F1
#
_cell.length_a   1.000
_cell.length_b   1.000
_cell.length_c   1.000
_cell.angle_alpha   90.00
_cell.angle_beta   90.00
_cell.angle_gamma   90.00
#
_symmetry.space_group_name_H-M   'P 1'
#
loop_
_entity.id
_entity.type
_entity.pdbx_description
1 polymer ?
#
loop_
_entity_poly.entity_id
_entity_poly.type
_entity_poly.pdbx_seq_one_letter_code
_entity_poly.pdbx_strand_id
1 'polypeptide(L)'
;MMSLLMLVLAAEEPCLNPRTDWFHEAGYGVFVHYLSGLQNNAEQLHSLGRETSWDACVAEFDTGAFAAAMNEVGAGYVIFTVLQRRRTMIAPNATFDRIAGYQPGEACATRDLIEDLYQALARYEIPLMLYFTGDGPIDDPQAREAFNWTDPINANYVERWTSVAREYGERYGTKIAGWWVDGCYPWLGYDDQSLAVFAEALRAGHPNRIVAFNRGVDPKVMPYTPHEDYTCGEQNRFVDMPPSRFIAGEQWHILSYLGDRWGAPGCTYSKLDLRDYVFEVHRRGGVVSID
;
A
#
# COMPACT_ATOMS: atom_id res chain seq x y z
N MET A 1 30.67 -35.30 41.41
CA MET A 1 31.35 -34.45 40.41
C MET A 1 30.32 -34.08 39.37
N MET A 2 30.27 -32.80 39.00
CA MET A 2 29.15 -32.06 38.39
C MET A 2 28.38 -32.76 37.25
N SER A 3 27.05 -32.67 37.35
CA SER A 3 26.10 -32.91 36.27
C SER A 3 26.14 -31.72 35.30
N LEU A 4 26.45 -31.96 34.03
CA LEU A 4 26.45 -30.95 32.97
C LEU A 4 25.07 -30.95 32.31
N LEU A 5 24.21 -30.02 32.74
CA LEU A 5 22.94 -29.76 32.08
C LEU A 5 23.23 -28.95 30.81
N MET A 6 23.22 -29.59 29.64
CA MET A 6 23.21 -28.87 28.37
C MET A 6 21.87 -28.15 28.24
N LEU A 7 21.93 -26.82 28.29
CA LEU A 7 20.83 -25.95 27.91
C LEU A 7 20.62 -26.11 26.41
N VAL A 8 19.58 -26.84 26.00
CA VAL A 8 19.08 -26.78 24.62
C VAL A 8 18.45 -25.40 24.49
N LEU A 9 19.12 -24.48 23.79
CA LEU A 9 18.47 -23.29 23.25
C LEU A 9 17.34 -23.80 22.36
N ALA A 10 16.09 -23.58 22.77
CA ALA A 10 14.97 -23.71 21.86
C ALA A 10 15.27 -22.76 20.69
N ALA A 11 15.42 -23.32 19.48
CA ALA A 11 15.29 -22.51 18.29
C ALA A 11 13.91 -21.84 18.41
N GLU A 12 13.85 -20.51 18.32
CA GLU A 12 12.58 -19.82 18.12
C GLU A 12 11.87 -20.53 16.97
N GLU A 13 10.64 -20.98 17.20
CA GLU A 13 9.81 -21.44 16.09
C GLU A 13 9.81 -20.32 15.05
N PRO A 14 10.05 -20.61 13.76
CA PRO A 14 9.98 -19.58 12.74
C PRO A 14 8.64 -18.87 12.91
N CYS A 15 8.67 -17.54 13.04
CA CYS A 15 7.45 -16.77 13.08
C CYS A 15 6.76 -16.96 11.72
N LEU A 16 5.76 -17.83 11.68
CA LEU A 16 5.04 -18.18 10.48
C LEU A 16 3.79 -17.32 10.42
N ASN A 17 3.75 -16.39 9.46
CA ASN A 17 2.51 -15.72 9.08
C ASN A 17 2.00 -16.31 7.76
N PRO A 18 1.11 -17.32 7.78
CA PRO A 18 0.64 -17.97 6.55
C PRO A 18 -0.15 -17.04 5.63
N ARG A 19 -0.59 -15.86 6.12
CA ARG A 19 -1.25 -14.86 5.26
C ARG A 19 -0.31 -14.28 4.22
N THR A 20 1.01 -14.34 4.43
CA THR A 20 2.01 -13.78 3.52
C THR A 20 2.67 -14.83 2.62
N ASP A 21 2.24 -16.09 2.65
CA ASP A 21 2.84 -17.14 1.81
C ASP A 21 2.68 -16.84 0.32
N TRP A 22 1.48 -16.47 -0.13
CA TRP A 22 1.24 -16.05 -1.51
C TRP A 22 2.09 -14.83 -1.91
N PHE A 23 2.32 -13.91 -0.97
CA PHE A 23 3.07 -12.69 -1.20
C PHE A 23 4.56 -12.97 -1.33
N HIS A 24 5.07 -13.89 -0.50
CA HIS A 24 6.42 -14.42 -0.62
C HIS A 24 6.61 -15.12 -1.97
N GLU A 25 5.69 -16.01 -2.35
CA GLU A 25 5.71 -16.76 -3.61
C GLU A 25 5.68 -15.84 -4.84
N ALA A 26 4.97 -14.72 -4.77
CA ALA A 26 4.91 -13.73 -5.85
C ALA A 26 6.28 -13.09 -6.14
N GLY A 27 7.13 -12.93 -5.10
CA GLY A 27 8.50 -12.44 -5.20
C GLY A 27 8.65 -10.95 -5.52
N TYR A 28 7.92 -10.44 -6.51
CA TYR A 28 7.85 -9.02 -6.80
C TYR A 28 6.51 -8.59 -7.40
N GLY A 29 6.21 -7.30 -7.28
CA GLY A 29 5.02 -6.69 -7.85
C GLY A 29 5.25 -5.25 -8.30
N VAL A 30 4.24 -4.68 -8.94
CA VAL A 30 4.25 -3.31 -9.44
C VAL A 30 3.45 -2.42 -8.50
N PHE A 31 4.02 -1.30 -8.12
CA PHE A 31 3.35 -0.25 -7.37
C PHE A 31 3.00 0.88 -8.35
N VAL A 32 1.82 1.48 -8.21
CA VAL A 32 1.37 2.52 -9.14
C VAL A 32 0.90 3.74 -8.37
N HIS A 33 1.68 4.82 -8.41
CA HIS A 33 1.23 6.15 -8.00
C HIS A 33 0.22 6.72 -9.00
N TYR A 34 -1.07 6.41 -8.82
CA TYR A 34 -2.17 7.01 -9.58
C TYR A 34 -2.81 8.19 -8.84
N LEU A 35 -2.21 9.38 -8.99
CA LEU A 35 -2.54 10.57 -8.20
C LEU A 35 -3.12 11.69 -9.05
N SER A 36 -4.11 12.42 -8.54
CA SER A 36 -4.71 13.56 -9.24
C SER A 36 -3.69 14.62 -9.65
N GLY A 37 -2.74 14.97 -8.78
CA GLY A 37 -1.69 15.93 -9.11
C GLY A 37 -0.65 15.44 -10.10
N LEU A 38 -0.64 14.15 -10.46
CA LEU A 38 0.18 13.59 -11.54
C LEU A 38 -0.65 13.39 -12.82
N GLN A 39 -1.82 12.77 -12.68
CA GLN A 39 -2.61 12.22 -13.80
C GLN A 39 -3.56 13.27 -14.37
N ASN A 40 -3.89 14.26 -13.56
CA ASN A 40 -4.82 15.33 -13.88
C ASN A 40 -4.19 16.71 -13.56
N ASN A 41 -2.98 16.90 -14.07
CA ASN A 41 -2.22 18.15 -13.99
C ASN A 41 -1.47 18.34 -15.31
N ALA A 42 -1.85 19.36 -16.10
CA ALA A 42 -1.30 19.57 -17.44
C ALA A 42 0.22 19.82 -17.47
N GLU A 43 0.83 20.19 -16.34
CA GLU A 43 2.29 20.37 -16.21
C GLU A 43 3.06 19.06 -16.03
N GLN A 44 2.36 17.96 -15.70
CA GLN A 44 2.98 16.66 -15.48
C GLN A 44 2.96 15.81 -16.75
N LEU A 45 4.04 15.05 -16.97
CA LEU A 45 4.15 14.19 -18.15
C LEU A 45 3.00 13.17 -18.25
N HIS A 46 2.58 12.62 -17.10
CA HIS A 46 1.58 11.55 -17.03
C HIS A 46 0.19 11.97 -17.53
N SER A 47 -0.15 13.25 -17.44
CA SER A 47 -1.43 13.78 -17.93
C SER A 47 -1.46 13.99 -19.44
N LEU A 48 -0.29 13.90 -20.11
CA LEU A 48 -0.13 14.22 -21.53
C LEU A 48 -0.63 15.64 -21.88
N GLY A 49 -0.46 16.58 -20.95
CA GLY A 49 -0.90 17.97 -21.11
C GLY A 49 -2.40 18.18 -20.91
N ARG A 50 -3.11 17.20 -20.36
CA ARG A 50 -4.55 17.27 -20.11
C ARG A 50 -4.85 17.59 -18.65
N GLU A 51 -5.94 18.30 -18.45
CA GLU A 51 -6.55 18.51 -17.14
C GLU A 51 -8.07 18.47 -17.32
N THR A 52 -8.74 17.66 -16.52
CA THR A 52 -10.17 17.37 -16.57
C THR A 52 -10.76 17.42 -15.16
N SER A 53 -12.03 17.03 -14.96
CA SER A 53 -12.48 16.66 -13.62
C SER A 53 -11.80 15.36 -13.18
N TRP A 54 -11.62 15.15 -11.88
CA TRP A 54 -11.08 13.89 -11.39
C TRP A 54 -11.92 12.67 -11.83
N ASP A 55 -13.24 12.84 -11.82
CA ASP A 55 -14.18 11.81 -12.29
C ASP A 55 -13.96 11.42 -13.76
N ALA A 56 -13.74 12.41 -14.64
CA ALA A 56 -13.41 12.16 -16.05
C ALA A 56 -12.04 11.51 -16.22
N CYS A 57 -11.03 11.96 -15.47
CA CYS A 57 -9.70 11.35 -15.47
C CYS A 57 -9.74 9.85 -15.10
N VAL A 58 -10.47 9.51 -14.04
CA VAL A 58 -10.67 8.13 -13.60
C VAL A 58 -11.51 7.34 -14.61
N ALA A 59 -12.53 7.94 -15.22
CA ALA A 59 -13.38 7.29 -16.22
C ALA A 59 -12.59 6.83 -17.47
N GLU A 60 -11.50 7.50 -17.82
CA GLU A 60 -10.69 7.19 -19.00
C GLU A 60 -9.66 6.07 -18.77
N PHE A 61 -9.43 5.62 -17.53
CA PHE A 61 -8.41 4.60 -17.26
C PHE A 61 -8.75 3.25 -17.91
N ASP A 62 -7.88 2.75 -18.78
CA ASP A 62 -8.04 1.45 -19.43
C ASP A 62 -7.47 0.33 -18.56
N THR A 63 -8.33 -0.30 -17.74
CA THR A 63 -7.93 -1.41 -16.87
C THR A 63 -7.55 -2.65 -17.67
N GLY A 64 -8.06 -2.81 -18.89
CA GLY A 64 -7.73 -3.94 -19.76
C GLY A 64 -6.31 -3.86 -20.29
N ALA A 65 -5.93 -2.70 -20.84
CA ALA A 65 -4.56 -2.45 -21.27
C ALA A 65 -3.59 -2.51 -20.09
N PHE A 66 -3.97 -1.95 -18.94
CA PHE A 66 -3.15 -2.01 -17.72
C PHE A 66 -2.90 -3.45 -17.28
N ALA A 67 -3.93 -4.28 -17.13
CA ALA A 67 -3.77 -5.66 -16.69
C ALA A 67 -2.95 -6.51 -17.69
N ALA A 68 -3.12 -6.27 -18.99
CA ALA A 68 -2.29 -6.92 -20.01
C ALA A 68 -0.80 -6.55 -19.85
N ALA A 69 -0.50 -5.27 -19.58
CA ALA A 69 0.87 -4.83 -19.31
C ALA A 69 1.45 -5.45 -18.03
N MET A 70 0.66 -5.55 -16.95
CA MET A 70 1.10 -6.20 -15.70
C MET A 70 1.41 -7.68 -15.91
N ASN A 71 0.61 -8.38 -16.72
CA ASN A 71 0.89 -9.76 -17.11
C ASN A 71 2.13 -9.86 -18.01
N GLU A 72 2.33 -8.95 -18.96
CA GLU A 72 3.49 -8.93 -19.84
C GLU A 72 4.81 -8.76 -19.06
N VAL A 73 4.82 -7.86 -18.07
CA VAL A 73 6.01 -7.68 -17.22
C VAL A 73 6.19 -8.84 -16.24
N GLY A 74 5.16 -9.66 -16.01
CA GLY A 74 5.18 -10.80 -15.10
C GLY A 74 5.02 -10.42 -13.63
N ALA A 75 4.26 -9.35 -13.34
CA ALA A 75 4.04 -8.87 -11.98
C ALA A 75 3.29 -9.93 -11.15
N GLY A 76 3.84 -10.29 -9.99
CA GLY A 76 3.20 -11.24 -9.08
C GLY A 76 2.04 -10.65 -8.28
N TYR A 77 1.93 -9.32 -8.22
CA TYR A 77 0.80 -8.55 -7.68
C TYR A 77 0.90 -7.09 -8.14
N VAL A 78 -0.18 -6.33 -7.90
CA VAL A 78 -0.23 -4.88 -8.11
C VAL A 78 -0.61 -4.18 -6.82
N ILE A 79 0.08 -3.10 -6.45
CA ILE A 79 -0.37 -2.13 -5.43
C ILE A 79 -0.83 -0.86 -6.16
N PHE A 80 -2.11 -0.49 -6.04
CA PHE A 80 -2.68 0.65 -6.75
C PHE A 80 -3.16 1.75 -5.80
N THR A 81 -2.82 3.01 -6.09
CA THR A 81 -3.20 4.17 -5.28
C THR A 81 -4.70 4.42 -5.24
N VAL A 82 -5.27 4.43 -4.04
CA VAL A 82 -6.63 4.92 -3.83
C VAL A 82 -6.66 6.44 -3.74
N LEU A 83 -5.75 7.02 -2.95
CA LEU A 83 -5.55 8.45 -2.74
C LEU A 83 -4.19 8.70 -2.08
N GLN A 84 -3.70 9.94 -2.11
CA GLN A 84 -2.62 10.41 -1.24
C GLN A 84 -2.86 11.86 -0.87
N ARG A 85 -3.05 12.15 0.42
CA ARG A 85 -3.16 13.48 1.05
C ARG A 85 -4.25 14.44 0.56
N ARG A 86 -4.73 14.28 -0.66
CA ARG A 86 -5.82 15.05 -1.28
C ARG A 86 -7.14 14.28 -1.12
N ARG A 87 -8.26 14.99 -1.34
CA ARG A 87 -9.61 14.39 -1.27
C ARG A 87 -9.96 13.41 -2.39
N THR A 88 -9.20 13.39 -3.49
CA THR A 88 -9.58 12.67 -4.72
C THR A 88 -9.34 11.16 -4.59
N MET A 89 -10.42 10.36 -4.56
CA MET A 89 -10.36 8.88 -4.53
C MET A 89 -10.77 8.26 -5.87
N ILE A 90 -10.20 7.10 -6.22
CA ILE A 90 -10.47 6.41 -7.49
C ILE A 90 -11.78 5.60 -7.54
N ALA A 91 -12.53 5.53 -6.44
CA ALA A 91 -13.78 4.78 -6.35
C ALA A 91 -14.77 5.51 -5.44
N PRO A 92 -16.08 5.19 -5.50
CA PRO A 92 -17.08 5.78 -4.61
C PRO A 92 -16.86 5.37 -3.15
N ASN A 93 -17.03 6.29 -2.20
CA ASN A 93 -17.03 5.96 -0.77
C ASN A 93 -18.07 6.80 -0.03
N ALA A 94 -19.21 6.18 0.29
CA ALA A 94 -20.35 6.90 0.88
C ALA A 94 -20.03 7.41 2.29
N THR A 95 -19.17 6.70 3.02
CA THR A 95 -18.67 7.11 4.34
C THR A 95 -17.82 8.37 4.24
N PHE A 96 -16.89 8.44 3.28
CA PHE A 96 -16.11 9.65 3.02
C PHE A 96 -17.02 10.82 2.66
N ASP A 97 -17.91 10.64 1.68
CA ASP A 97 -18.81 11.69 1.20
C ASP A 97 -19.68 12.23 2.35
N ARG A 98 -20.24 11.34 3.18
CA ARG A 98 -21.03 11.70 4.36
C ARG A 98 -20.23 12.44 5.43
N ILE A 99 -19.00 12.02 5.73
CA ILE A 99 -18.18 12.65 6.77
C ILE A 99 -17.66 14.00 6.27
N ALA A 100 -17.05 14.03 5.08
CA ALA A 100 -16.44 15.21 4.50
C ALA A 100 -17.47 16.22 3.96
N GLY A 101 -18.71 15.81 3.73
CA GLY A 101 -19.78 16.68 3.20
C GLY A 101 -19.69 16.90 1.69
N TYR A 102 -19.09 15.97 0.95
CA TYR A 102 -19.03 16.00 -0.50
C TYR A 102 -20.21 15.27 -1.15
N GLN A 103 -20.57 15.66 -2.36
CA GLN A 103 -21.46 14.87 -3.22
C GLN A 103 -20.65 13.83 -4.00
N PRO A 104 -21.26 12.68 -4.36
CA PRO A 104 -20.63 11.70 -5.24
C PRO A 104 -20.10 12.35 -6.53
N GLY A 105 -18.84 12.10 -6.86
CA GLY A 105 -18.16 12.70 -8.02
C GLY A 105 -17.38 13.99 -7.74
N GLU A 106 -17.56 14.64 -6.58
CA GLU A 106 -16.79 15.86 -6.22
C GLU A 106 -15.39 15.54 -5.67
N ALA A 107 -15.28 14.40 -4.98
CA ALA A 107 -14.03 13.93 -4.36
C ALA A 107 -13.77 12.48 -4.74
N CYS A 108 -14.69 11.58 -4.40
CA CYS A 108 -14.67 10.20 -4.83
C CYS A 108 -15.17 10.11 -6.28
N ALA A 109 -14.41 9.44 -7.15
CA ALA A 109 -14.89 9.13 -8.50
C ALA A 109 -16.17 8.28 -8.45
N THR A 110 -17.07 8.50 -9.39
CA THR A 110 -18.32 7.76 -9.54
C THR A 110 -18.11 6.39 -10.18
N ARG A 111 -17.09 6.26 -11.02
CA ARG A 111 -16.58 4.96 -11.49
C ARG A 111 -15.91 4.24 -10.33
N ASP A 112 -16.25 2.97 -10.14
CA ASP A 112 -15.54 2.09 -9.22
C ASP A 112 -14.30 1.50 -9.90
N LEU A 113 -13.20 2.27 -9.93
CA LEU A 113 -11.97 1.82 -10.57
C LEU A 113 -11.34 0.61 -9.84
N ILE A 114 -11.58 0.47 -8.53
CA ILE A 114 -11.04 -0.65 -7.75
C ILE A 114 -11.67 -1.96 -8.22
N GLU A 115 -13.00 -2.01 -8.39
CA GLU A 115 -13.68 -3.19 -8.94
C GLU A 115 -13.21 -3.48 -10.37
N ASP A 116 -13.11 -2.46 -11.23
CA ASP A 116 -12.66 -2.62 -12.61
C ASP A 116 -11.21 -3.17 -12.70
N LEU A 117 -10.31 -2.69 -11.83
CA LEU A 117 -8.94 -3.18 -11.72
C LEU A 117 -8.92 -4.64 -11.30
N TYR A 118 -9.69 -5.01 -10.26
CA TYR A 118 -9.80 -6.39 -9.81
C TYR A 118 -10.27 -7.31 -10.95
N GLN A 119 -11.38 -6.97 -11.62
CA GLN A 119 -11.91 -7.77 -12.72
C GLN A 119 -10.90 -7.92 -13.86
N ALA A 120 -10.16 -6.84 -14.16
CA ALA A 120 -9.18 -6.87 -15.23
C ALA A 120 -7.96 -7.75 -14.89
N LEU A 121 -7.40 -7.61 -13.69
CA LEU A 121 -6.23 -8.34 -13.20
C LEU A 121 -6.54 -9.82 -12.90
N ALA A 122 -7.74 -10.13 -12.43
CA ALA A 122 -8.17 -11.49 -12.13
C ALA A 122 -8.15 -12.42 -13.36
N ARG A 123 -8.25 -11.87 -14.59
CA ARG A 123 -8.09 -12.62 -15.84
C ARG A 123 -6.69 -13.20 -16.03
N TYR A 124 -5.71 -12.66 -15.33
CA TYR A 124 -4.31 -13.09 -15.34
C TYR A 124 -3.85 -13.63 -13.98
N GLU A 125 -4.80 -13.85 -13.05
CA GLU A 125 -4.51 -14.33 -11.69
C GLU A 125 -3.56 -13.40 -10.90
N ILE A 126 -3.54 -12.10 -11.21
CA ILE A 126 -2.70 -11.11 -10.53
C ILE A 126 -3.48 -10.54 -9.33
N PRO A 127 -3.02 -10.74 -8.08
CA PRO A 127 -3.65 -10.16 -6.90
C PRO A 127 -3.57 -8.63 -6.90
N LEU A 128 -4.67 -7.98 -6.52
CA LEU A 128 -4.74 -6.53 -6.31
C LEU A 128 -4.57 -6.21 -4.82
N MET A 129 -3.65 -5.30 -4.53
CA MET A 129 -3.45 -4.63 -3.26
C MET A 129 -3.71 -3.13 -3.44
N LEU A 130 -4.03 -2.44 -2.36
CA LEU A 130 -4.35 -1.01 -2.39
C LEU A 130 -3.33 -0.20 -1.59
N TYR A 131 -2.88 0.90 -2.19
CA TYR A 131 -2.19 1.96 -1.47
C TYR A 131 -3.21 2.92 -0.88
N PHE A 132 -3.07 3.19 0.42
CA PHE A 132 -3.89 4.13 1.18
C PHE A 132 -2.97 4.99 2.05
N THR A 133 -3.48 6.04 2.70
CA THR A 133 -2.66 6.84 3.62
C THR A 133 -3.36 7.01 4.95
N GLY A 134 -2.61 6.92 6.05
CA GLY A 134 -3.06 7.20 7.40
C GLY A 134 -3.14 8.69 7.71
N ASP A 135 -2.36 9.52 7.02
CA ASP A 135 -2.49 10.98 7.13
C ASP A 135 -3.74 11.51 6.40
N GLY A 136 -4.48 10.66 5.68
CA GLY A 136 -5.78 10.98 5.11
C GLY A 136 -5.76 12.17 4.15
N PRO A 137 -6.89 12.84 3.89
CA PRO A 137 -6.98 13.93 2.92
C PRO A 137 -6.54 15.29 3.51
N ILE A 138 -5.42 15.35 4.24
CA ILE A 138 -5.02 16.55 5.01
C ILE A 138 -4.72 17.80 4.22
N ASP A 139 -4.43 17.67 2.93
CA ASP A 139 -4.22 18.80 2.03
C ASP A 139 -5.56 19.39 1.54
N ASP A 140 -6.70 18.78 1.89
CA ASP A 140 -8.03 19.32 1.66
C ASP A 140 -8.62 19.95 2.94
N PRO A 141 -8.82 21.28 3.00
CA PRO A 141 -9.26 21.95 4.23
C PRO A 141 -10.60 21.47 4.78
N GLN A 142 -11.58 21.19 3.91
CA GLN A 142 -12.92 20.75 4.30
C GLN A 142 -12.87 19.34 4.89
N ALA A 143 -12.20 18.41 4.20
CA ALA A 143 -12.04 17.04 4.69
C ALA A 143 -11.19 17.02 5.97
N ARG A 144 -10.10 17.77 6.03
CA ARG A 144 -9.25 17.89 7.23
C ARG A 144 -10.07 18.31 8.46
N GLU A 145 -10.91 19.33 8.34
CA GLU A 145 -11.80 19.78 9.42
C GLU A 145 -12.83 18.70 9.78
N ALA A 146 -13.51 18.14 8.79
CA ALA A 146 -14.60 17.19 8.97
C ALA A 146 -14.17 15.82 9.55
N PHE A 147 -12.94 15.39 9.24
CA PHE A 147 -12.31 14.22 9.85
C PHE A 147 -11.70 14.50 11.22
N ASN A 148 -11.73 15.75 11.70
CA ASN A 148 -11.14 16.18 12.96
C ASN A 148 -9.64 15.87 13.06
N TRP A 149 -8.92 16.06 11.94
CA TRP A 149 -7.49 15.86 11.90
C TRP A 149 -6.76 16.89 12.76
N THR A 150 -5.77 16.43 13.53
CA THR A 150 -4.89 17.25 14.38
C THR A 150 -3.45 16.79 14.24
N ASP A 151 -2.51 17.62 14.70
CA ASP A 151 -1.08 17.28 14.81
C ASP A 151 -0.66 17.43 16.29
N PRO A 152 -0.42 16.33 17.04
CA PRO A 152 -0.53 14.94 16.61
C PRO A 152 -1.98 14.49 16.36
N ILE A 153 -2.15 13.38 15.63
CA ILE A 153 -3.45 12.74 15.40
C ILE A 153 -4.10 12.32 16.71
N ASN A 154 -5.42 12.30 16.72
CA ASN A 154 -6.22 11.91 17.87
C ASN A 154 -7.12 10.70 17.54
N ALA A 155 -7.64 10.03 18.56
CA ALA A 155 -8.49 8.85 18.39
C ALA A 155 -9.75 9.10 17.54
N ASN A 156 -10.34 10.30 17.59
CA ASN A 156 -11.51 10.63 16.77
C ASN A 156 -11.17 10.67 15.28
N TYR A 157 -10.02 11.24 14.94
CA TYR A 157 -9.50 11.21 13.58
C TYR A 157 -9.29 9.76 13.11
N VAL A 158 -8.60 8.94 13.91
CA VAL A 158 -8.34 7.53 13.58
C VAL A 158 -9.65 6.77 13.36
N GLU A 159 -10.62 6.88 14.27
CA GLU A 159 -11.93 6.21 14.14
C GLU A 159 -12.68 6.63 12.87
N ARG A 160 -12.76 7.95 12.60
CA ARG A 160 -13.44 8.46 11.40
C ARG A 160 -12.72 8.04 10.13
N TRP A 161 -11.41 8.18 10.08
CA TRP A 161 -10.65 7.87 8.88
C TRP A 161 -10.63 6.38 8.56
N THR A 162 -10.47 5.54 9.58
CA THR A 162 -10.52 4.08 9.41
C THR A 162 -11.91 3.59 9.00
N SER A 163 -12.99 4.31 9.30
CA SER A 163 -14.32 3.97 8.78
C SER A 163 -14.42 4.04 7.25
N VAL A 164 -13.63 4.91 6.59
CA VAL A 164 -13.52 4.98 5.12
C VAL A 164 -12.84 3.72 4.59
N ALA A 165 -11.74 3.31 5.22
CA ALA A 165 -11.02 2.09 4.87
C ALA A 165 -11.88 0.82 5.11
N ARG A 166 -12.65 0.80 6.19
CA ARG A 166 -13.61 -0.28 6.50
C ARG A 166 -14.63 -0.47 5.38
N GLU A 167 -15.23 0.61 4.89
CA GLU A 167 -16.22 0.50 3.81
C GLU A 167 -15.65 -0.20 2.57
N TYR A 168 -14.43 0.17 2.15
CA TYR A 168 -13.75 -0.54 1.06
C TYR A 168 -13.41 -1.98 1.43
N GLY A 169 -12.93 -2.21 2.65
CA GLY A 169 -12.61 -3.55 3.13
C GLY A 169 -13.81 -4.49 3.06
N GLU A 170 -14.97 -4.05 3.57
CA GLU A 170 -16.23 -4.79 3.55
C GLU A 170 -16.78 -4.97 2.13
N ARG A 171 -16.77 -3.91 1.31
CA ARG A 171 -17.28 -3.95 -0.05
C ARG A 171 -16.51 -4.93 -0.94
N TYR A 172 -15.19 -4.91 -0.88
CA TYR A 172 -14.36 -5.70 -1.80
C TYR A 172 -14.01 -7.08 -1.25
N GLY A 173 -14.03 -7.30 0.07
CA GLY A 173 -13.81 -8.63 0.66
C GLY A 173 -12.56 -9.33 0.12
N THR A 174 -12.72 -10.55 -0.40
CA THR A 174 -11.61 -11.35 -0.99
C THR A 174 -10.98 -10.75 -2.25
N LYS A 175 -11.57 -9.72 -2.87
CA LYS A 175 -11.06 -9.12 -4.11
C LYS A 175 -9.76 -8.33 -3.92
N ILE A 176 -9.53 -7.82 -2.72
CA ILE A 176 -8.30 -7.09 -2.35
C ILE A 176 -7.46 -7.96 -1.42
N ALA A 177 -6.28 -8.32 -1.88
CA ALA A 177 -5.35 -9.23 -1.20
C ALA A 177 -4.56 -8.55 -0.07
N GLY A 178 -4.36 -7.23 -0.15
CA GLY A 178 -3.61 -6.51 0.87
C GLY A 178 -3.65 -4.99 0.79
N TRP A 179 -3.04 -4.34 1.78
CA TRP A 179 -2.93 -2.89 1.90
C TRP A 179 -1.50 -2.46 2.24
N TRP A 180 -1.00 -1.47 1.51
CA TRP A 180 0.20 -0.72 1.86
C TRP A 180 -0.24 0.68 2.31
N VAL A 181 -0.02 1.05 3.56
CA VAL A 181 -0.59 2.27 4.15
C VAL A 181 0.50 3.29 4.45
N ASP A 182 0.53 4.37 3.69
CA ASP A 182 1.44 5.50 3.91
C ASP A 182 1.04 6.33 5.13
N GLY A 183 1.84 7.32 5.53
CA GLY A 183 1.38 8.39 6.42
C GLY A 183 1.03 7.96 7.85
N CYS A 184 1.34 6.73 8.24
CA CYS A 184 1.17 6.19 9.59
C CYS A 184 2.38 6.49 10.47
N TYR A 185 2.86 7.73 10.48
CA TYR A 185 4.17 8.04 11.04
C TYR A 185 4.15 8.21 12.57
N PRO A 186 5.19 7.72 13.29
CA PRO A 186 5.33 7.96 14.73
C PRO A 186 5.30 9.44 15.12
N TRP A 187 5.88 10.33 14.30
CA TRP A 187 5.89 11.77 14.57
C TRP A 187 4.55 12.45 14.33
N LEU A 188 3.61 11.80 13.63
CA LEU A 188 2.21 12.24 13.55
C LEU A 188 1.39 11.74 14.75
N GLY A 189 1.98 10.95 15.65
CA GLY A 189 1.30 10.41 16.84
C GLY A 189 0.72 9.00 16.66
N TYR A 190 1.07 8.28 15.59
CA TYR A 190 0.68 6.88 15.44
C TYR A 190 1.47 5.96 16.39
N ASP A 191 0.74 5.05 17.03
CA ASP A 191 1.18 4.07 18.01
C ASP A 191 0.46 2.73 17.81
N ASP A 192 0.82 1.70 18.58
CA ASP A 192 0.19 0.38 18.43
C ASP A 192 -1.34 0.40 18.65
N GLN A 193 -1.85 1.29 19.51
CA GLN A 193 -3.30 1.37 19.76
C GLN A 193 -4.05 1.89 18.55
N SER A 194 -3.59 2.99 17.96
CA SER A 194 -4.17 3.57 16.75
C SER A 194 -4.00 2.64 15.54
N LEU A 195 -2.84 1.99 15.41
CA LEU A 195 -2.58 1.04 14.32
C LEU A 195 -3.38 -0.26 14.45
N ALA A 196 -3.69 -0.72 15.68
CA ALA A 196 -4.61 -1.83 15.90
C ALA A 196 -6.02 -1.54 15.35
N VAL A 197 -6.54 -0.34 15.62
CA VAL A 197 -7.84 0.12 15.11
C VAL A 197 -7.82 0.18 13.57
N PHE A 198 -6.72 0.69 13.01
CA PHE A 198 -6.54 0.77 11.56
C PHE A 198 -6.48 -0.62 10.92
N ALA A 199 -5.68 -1.52 11.48
CA ALA A 199 -5.52 -2.88 10.97
C ALA A 199 -6.84 -3.67 10.99
N GLU A 200 -7.66 -3.50 12.03
CA GLU A 200 -8.98 -4.13 12.11
C GLU A 200 -9.92 -3.60 11.00
N ALA A 201 -9.96 -2.28 10.79
CA ALA A 201 -10.73 -1.69 9.69
C ALA A 201 -10.26 -2.17 8.31
N LEU A 202 -8.94 -2.25 8.09
CA LEU A 202 -8.35 -2.72 6.82
C LEU A 202 -8.61 -4.20 6.56
N ARG A 203 -8.87 -5.00 7.61
CA ARG A 203 -9.23 -6.43 7.51
C ARG A 203 -10.73 -6.68 7.50
N ALA A 204 -11.55 -5.63 7.66
CA ALA A 204 -12.99 -5.77 7.54
C ALA A 204 -13.35 -6.41 6.19
N GLY A 205 -14.32 -7.31 6.20
CA GLY A 205 -14.72 -8.13 5.05
C GLY A 205 -13.78 -9.29 4.69
N HIS A 206 -12.51 -9.29 5.13
CA HIS A 206 -11.55 -10.37 4.84
C HIS A 206 -10.38 -10.43 5.85
N PRO A 207 -10.42 -11.32 6.86
CA PRO A 207 -9.42 -11.37 7.93
C PRO A 207 -8.03 -11.82 7.48
N ASN A 208 -7.91 -12.49 6.33
CA ASN A 208 -6.62 -12.94 5.79
C ASN A 208 -5.92 -11.90 4.89
N ARG A 209 -6.48 -10.68 4.77
CA ARG A 209 -5.94 -9.62 3.92
C ARG A 209 -4.67 -9.09 4.56
N ILE A 210 -3.54 -9.04 3.86
CA ILE A 210 -2.27 -8.59 4.44
C ILE A 210 -2.23 -7.06 4.60
N VAL A 211 -1.58 -6.55 5.64
CA VAL A 211 -1.50 -5.10 5.93
C VAL A 211 -0.07 -4.71 6.27
N ALA A 212 0.38 -3.55 5.80
CA ALA A 212 1.62 -2.89 6.21
C ALA A 212 1.40 -1.40 6.50
N PHE A 213 2.12 -0.87 7.49
CA PHE A 213 2.05 0.54 7.87
C PHE A 213 3.40 1.23 7.68
N ASN A 214 3.40 2.34 6.94
CA ASN A 214 4.61 3.09 6.67
C ASN A 214 4.92 4.02 7.84
N ARG A 215 6.14 3.88 8.36
CA ARG A 215 6.72 4.75 9.37
C ARG A 215 7.73 5.76 8.79
N GLY A 216 7.81 5.83 7.46
CA GLY A 216 8.71 6.64 6.68
C GLY A 216 9.99 5.90 6.29
N VAL A 217 10.90 6.63 5.66
CA VAL A 217 12.17 6.08 5.17
C VAL A 217 13.17 5.90 6.32
N ASP A 218 13.22 4.69 6.85
CA ASP A 218 14.25 4.26 7.79
C ASP A 218 15.59 3.97 7.07
N PRO A 219 16.74 3.99 7.77
CA PRO A 219 18.04 3.63 7.17
C PRO A 219 18.13 2.20 6.64
N LYS A 220 17.21 1.33 7.08
CA LYS A 220 17.02 -0.07 6.65
C LYS A 220 15.54 -0.41 6.72
N VAL A 221 15.13 -1.47 6.04
CA VAL A 221 13.80 -2.05 6.18
C VAL A 221 13.64 -2.58 7.61
N MET A 222 12.62 -2.06 8.30
CA MET A 222 12.33 -2.37 9.70
C MET A 222 10.83 -2.66 9.87
N PRO A 223 10.47 -3.56 10.81
CA PRO A 223 9.08 -3.67 11.26
C PRO A 223 8.67 -2.40 12.01
N TYR A 224 7.37 -2.16 12.08
CA TYR A 224 6.79 -1.01 12.73
C TYR A 224 5.90 -1.39 13.93
N THR A 225 4.96 -2.31 13.74
CA THR A 225 3.92 -2.63 14.73
C THR A 225 3.53 -4.12 14.64
N PRO A 226 3.17 -4.80 15.73
CA PRO A 226 2.69 -6.19 15.67
C PRO A 226 1.34 -6.37 14.96
N HIS A 227 0.73 -5.27 14.48
CA HIS A 227 -0.54 -5.28 13.76
C HIS A 227 -0.39 -5.37 12.23
N GLU A 228 0.84 -5.40 11.72
CA GLU A 228 1.16 -5.60 10.31
C GLU A 228 1.59 -7.05 10.00
N ASP A 229 1.51 -7.44 8.73
CA ASP A 229 1.93 -8.77 8.28
C ASP A 229 3.28 -8.75 7.55
N TYR A 230 3.64 -7.59 7.01
CA TYR A 230 4.84 -7.37 6.23
C TYR A 230 5.34 -5.94 6.41
N THR A 231 6.63 -5.71 6.18
CA THR A 231 7.21 -4.38 6.31
C THR A 231 6.81 -3.48 5.13
N CYS A 232 6.37 -2.24 5.38
CA CYS A 232 6.15 -1.29 4.28
C CYS A 232 7.42 -1.09 3.45
N GLY A 233 8.57 -1.00 4.13
CA GLY A 233 9.89 -1.05 3.52
C GLY A 233 10.17 0.08 2.54
N GLU A 234 9.62 1.27 2.78
CA GLU A 234 9.88 2.44 1.94
C GLU A 234 11.38 2.74 1.91
N GLN A 235 11.96 2.75 0.71
CA GLN A 235 13.35 3.13 0.46
C GLN A 235 13.44 4.01 -0.77
N ASN A 236 14.39 4.94 -0.76
CA ASN A 236 14.68 5.77 -1.94
C ASN A 236 15.50 5.04 -3.02
N ARG A 237 16.06 3.87 -2.69
CA ARG A 237 16.83 3.03 -3.63
C ARG A 237 16.72 1.55 -3.28
N PHE A 238 16.88 0.69 -4.28
CA PHE A 238 17.01 -0.76 -4.11
C PHE A 238 18.41 -1.15 -3.65
N VAL A 239 18.68 -1.03 -2.34
CA VAL A 239 20.01 -1.32 -1.76
C VAL A 239 19.98 -2.23 -0.54
N ASP A 240 18.91 -2.21 0.25
CA ASP A 240 18.83 -3.04 1.45
C ASP A 240 18.52 -4.50 1.09
N MET A 241 18.86 -5.42 1.98
CA MET A 241 18.72 -6.85 1.76
C MET A 241 18.08 -7.53 2.96
N PRO A 242 17.14 -8.47 2.75
CA PRO A 242 16.54 -9.23 3.85
C PRO A 242 17.61 -10.04 4.59
N PRO A 243 17.65 -9.99 5.93
CA PRO A 243 18.46 -10.91 6.72
C PRO A 243 17.86 -12.33 6.71
N SER A 244 16.53 -12.43 6.57
CA SER A 244 15.75 -13.65 6.38
C SER A 244 14.37 -13.30 5.81
N ARG A 245 13.52 -14.30 5.53
CA ARG A 245 12.12 -14.08 5.15
C ARG A 245 11.36 -13.20 6.14
N PHE A 246 11.57 -13.39 7.43
CA PHE A 246 10.85 -12.68 8.48
C PHE A 246 11.80 -11.80 9.30
N ILE A 247 11.32 -10.62 9.72
CA ILE A 247 11.97 -9.76 10.71
C ILE A 247 10.93 -9.42 11.76
N ALA A 248 11.18 -9.75 13.03
CA ALA A 248 10.23 -9.63 14.15
C ALA A 248 8.85 -10.31 13.97
N GLY A 249 8.67 -11.09 12.90
CA GLY A 249 7.45 -11.83 12.58
C GLY A 249 6.75 -11.34 11.33
N GLU A 250 7.17 -10.19 10.83
CA GLU A 250 6.67 -9.59 9.61
C GLU A 250 7.47 -10.10 8.41
N GLN A 251 6.76 -10.41 7.32
CA GLN A 251 7.37 -10.72 6.03
C GLN A 251 8.21 -9.53 5.56
N TRP A 252 9.50 -9.76 5.30
CA TRP A 252 10.39 -8.73 4.80
C TRP A 252 9.96 -8.33 3.38
N HIS A 253 9.72 -7.04 3.20
CA HIS A 253 9.33 -6.45 1.93
C HIS A 253 9.94 -5.04 1.80
N ILE A 254 10.36 -4.69 0.59
CA ILE A 254 10.87 -3.38 0.23
C ILE A 254 10.06 -2.78 -0.92
N LEU A 255 9.82 -1.47 -0.86
CA LEU A 255 9.27 -0.66 -1.94
C LEU A 255 10.25 0.45 -2.29
N SER A 256 10.56 0.61 -3.57
CA SER A 256 11.31 1.74 -4.11
C SER A 256 10.87 2.06 -5.53
N TYR A 257 11.39 3.16 -6.10
CA TYR A 257 11.02 3.67 -7.42
C TYR A 257 12.09 3.41 -8.48
N LEU A 258 11.67 3.24 -9.74
CA LEU A 258 12.54 3.16 -10.91
C LEU A 258 13.09 4.53 -11.29
N GLY A 259 12.28 5.58 -11.18
CA GLY A 259 12.63 6.95 -11.55
C GLY A 259 13.71 7.57 -10.66
N ASP A 260 13.76 8.90 -10.65
CA ASP A 260 14.62 9.67 -9.73
C ASP A 260 13.89 10.12 -8.45
N ARG A 261 12.57 9.90 -8.38
CA ARG A 261 11.67 10.12 -7.24
C ARG A 261 10.39 9.30 -7.40
N TRP A 262 9.57 9.22 -6.35
CA TRP A 262 8.24 8.61 -6.38
C TRP A 262 7.36 9.16 -7.51
N GLY A 263 6.72 8.24 -8.25
CA GLY A 263 5.81 8.54 -9.35
C GLY A 263 6.45 9.32 -10.51
N ALA A 264 7.78 9.30 -10.66
CA ALA A 264 8.45 9.92 -11.80
C ALA A 264 8.68 8.93 -12.94
N PRO A 265 8.59 9.39 -14.20
CA PRO A 265 8.87 8.54 -15.35
C PRO A 265 10.36 8.21 -15.44
N GLY A 266 10.67 7.16 -16.20
CA GLY A 266 12.04 6.74 -16.51
C GLY A 266 12.55 5.63 -15.59
N CYS A 267 13.81 5.26 -15.79
CA CYS A 267 14.46 4.20 -15.03
C CYS A 267 15.93 4.55 -14.81
N THR A 268 16.34 4.59 -13.54
CA THR A 268 17.71 4.89 -13.09
C THR A 268 18.55 3.62 -12.90
N TYR A 269 17.95 2.44 -13.08
CA TYR A 269 18.60 1.14 -12.95
C TYR A 269 18.85 0.51 -14.31
N SER A 270 19.94 -0.25 -14.44
CA SER A 270 20.08 -1.15 -15.56
C SER A 270 19.16 -2.37 -15.37
N LYS A 271 18.75 -2.99 -16.48
CA LYS A 271 17.96 -4.22 -16.44
C LYS A 271 18.63 -5.33 -15.63
N LEU A 272 19.97 -5.45 -15.75
CA LEU A 272 20.72 -6.49 -15.06
C LEU A 272 20.76 -6.22 -13.55
N ASP A 273 21.05 -4.99 -13.15
CA ASP A 273 21.15 -4.64 -11.72
C ASP A 273 19.83 -4.85 -11.00
N LEU A 274 18.71 -4.41 -11.59
CA LEU A 274 17.39 -4.56 -10.97
C LEU A 274 16.96 -6.03 -10.92
N ARG A 275 17.19 -6.80 -11.99
CA ARG A 275 16.90 -8.24 -12.01
C ARG A 275 17.69 -8.98 -10.93
N ASP A 276 19.00 -8.72 -10.85
CA ASP A 276 19.88 -9.42 -9.90
C ASP A 276 19.54 -9.02 -8.46
N TYR A 277 19.16 -7.76 -8.23
CA TYR A 277 18.65 -7.31 -6.94
C TYR A 277 17.38 -8.06 -6.53
N VAL A 278 16.35 -8.07 -7.38
CA VAL A 278 15.07 -8.76 -7.11
C VAL A 278 15.30 -10.25 -6.85
N PHE A 279 16.15 -10.89 -7.67
CA PHE A 279 16.52 -12.29 -7.49
C PHE A 279 17.19 -12.55 -6.14
N GLU A 280 18.16 -11.72 -5.75
CA GLU A 280 18.88 -11.89 -4.48
C GLU A 280 18.02 -11.61 -3.25
N VAL A 281 17.11 -10.64 -3.32
CA VAL A 281 16.10 -10.39 -2.27
C VAL A 281 15.19 -11.61 -2.12
N HIS A 282 14.61 -12.10 -3.22
CA HIS A 282 13.68 -13.21 -3.18
C HIS A 282 14.34 -14.51 -2.72
N ARG A 283 15.58 -14.79 -3.17
CA ARG A 283 16.39 -15.94 -2.71
C ARG A 283 16.60 -15.98 -1.20
N ARG A 284 16.58 -14.82 -0.55
CA ARG A 284 16.71 -14.67 0.91
C ARG A 284 15.37 -14.60 1.64
N GLY A 285 14.27 -14.75 0.90
CA GLY A 285 12.91 -14.78 1.44
C GLY A 285 12.15 -13.45 1.37
N GLY A 286 12.75 -12.38 0.83
CA GLY A 286 12.10 -11.07 0.75
C GLY A 286 11.16 -10.92 -0.45
N VAL A 287 10.41 -9.83 -0.46
CA VAL A 287 9.51 -9.42 -1.56
C VAL A 287 9.84 -7.99 -1.99
N VAL A 288 9.73 -7.69 -3.29
CA VAL A 288 10.05 -6.35 -3.84
C VAL A 288 8.84 -5.75 -4.55
N SER A 289 8.39 -4.57 -4.13
CA SER A 289 7.49 -3.74 -4.93
C SER A 289 8.30 -2.66 -5.67
N ILE A 290 7.91 -2.38 -6.91
CA ILE A 290 8.60 -1.44 -7.79
C ILE A 290 7.60 -0.40 -8.30
N ASP A 291 7.82 0.87 -7.95
CA ASP A 291 7.10 2.03 -8.49
C ASP A 291 7.72 2.55 -9.79
#